data_AF-N1WMV1-F1
#
_entry.id   AF-N1WMV1-F1
#
_cell.length_a   1.000
_cell.length_b   1.000
_cell.length_c   1.000
_cell.angle_alpha   90.00
_cell.angle_beta   90.00
_cell.angle_gamma   90.00
#
_symmetry.space_group_name_H-M   'P 1'
#
loop_
_entity.id
_entity.type
_entity.pdbx_description
1 polymer ?
#
loop_
_entity_poly.entity_id
_entity_poly.type
_entity_poly.pdbx_seq_one_letter_code
_entity_poly.pdbx_strand_id
1 'polypeptide(L)'
;MFKLKSLKLRKNSRYNYTPRYYKGKDTGNPYKFDSKFSKYKETHNSIDFGSHWAEARENSRNRGNRGVNRTVILIALILTFIFLWIIDFDLSIFSSQ
;
A
#
# COMPACT_ATOMS: atom_id res chain seq x y z
N MET A 1 25.43 12.24 2.03
CA MET A 1 23.95 12.18 2.07
C MET A 1 23.50 12.11 3.52
N PHE A 2 23.10 13.24 4.11
CA PHE A 2 22.62 13.28 5.49
C PHE A 2 21.19 12.76 5.54
N LYS A 3 21.04 11.52 6.01
CA LYS A 3 19.72 10.92 6.24
C LYS A 3 19.21 11.46 7.58
N LEU A 4 18.38 12.51 7.52
CA LEU A 4 17.69 13.03 8.70
C LEU A 4 16.91 11.86 9.34
N LYS A 5 17.27 11.47 10.56
CA LYS A 5 16.47 10.51 11.33
C LYS A 5 15.11 11.16 11.55
N SER A 6 14.08 10.60 10.94
CA SER A 6 12.69 11.04 11.16
C SER A 6 12.42 11.03 12.67
N LEU A 7 11.95 12.15 13.21
CA LEU A 7 11.53 12.34 14.61
C LEU A 7 10.29 11.50 14.99
N LYS A 8 10.01 10.41 14.27
CA LYS A 8 8.87 9.56 14.54
C LYS A 8 9.15 8.73 15.79
N LEU A 9 8.39 9.04 16.84
CA LEU A 9 8.31 8.20 18.03
C LEU A 9 7.77 6.81 17.65
N ARG A 10 8.26 5.79 18.37
CA ARG A 10 7.75 4.43 18.25
C ARG A 10 6.29 4.41 18.67
N LYS A 11 5.44 3.73 17.91
CA LYS A 11 4.03 3.53 18.28
C LYS A 11 3.95 2.53 19.45
N ASN A 12 2.94 2.71 20.31
CA ASN A 12 2.65 1.76 21.38
C ASN A 12 2.16 0.42 20.79
N SER A 13 2.54 -0.70 21.39
CA SER A 13 2.04 -2.02 21.02
C SER A 13 0.67 -2.25 21.65
N ARG A 14 -0.33 -2.63 20.85
CA ARG A 14 -1.66 -3.00 21.34
C ARG A 14 -1.67 -4.48 21.71
N TYR A 15 -2.24 -4.82 22.87
CA TYR A 15 -2.44 -6.21 23.28
C TYR A 15 -3.68 -6.79 22.59
N ASN A 16 -3.56 -8.02 22.11
CA ASN A 16 -4.64 -8.76 21.43
C ASN A 16 -5.26 -9.78 22.40
N TYR A 17 -6.33 -9.38 23.07
CA TYR A 17 -7.04 -10.22 24.03
C TYR A 17 -8.07 -11.13 23.35
N THR A 18 -8.15 -12.37 23.85
CA THR A 18 -9.16 -13.36 23.43
C THR A 18 -9.85 -13.88 24.68
N PRO A 19 -11.18 -13.78 24.79
CA PRO A 19 -11.91 -14.34 25.92
C PRO A 19 -11.66 -15.85 26.06
N ARG A 20 -11.65 -16.35 27.30
CA ARG A 20 -11.33 -17.76 27.63
C ARG A 20 -12.09 -18.79 26.79
N TYR A 21 -13.37 -18.55 26.54
CA TYR A 21 -14.25 -19.48 25.81
C TYR A 21 -14.45 -19.10 24.35
N TYR A 22 -13.80 -18.04 23.87
CA TYR A 22 -13.98 -17.57 22.52
C TYR A 22 -12.95 -18.18 21.56
N LYS A 23 -13.43 -18.95 20.59
CA LYS A 23 -12.63 -19.56 19.52
C LYS A 23 -12.57 -18.65 18.29
N GLY A 24 -12.15 -17.40 18.48
CA GLY A 24 -12.11 -16.39 17.40
C GLY A 24 -10.76 -16.17 16.75
N LYS A 25 -9.72 -16.87 17.22
CA LYS A 25 -8.42 -16.86 16.57
C LYS A 25 -8.35 -18.07 15.65
N ASP A 26 -8.28 -17.81 14.36
CA ASP A 26 -8.01 -18.88 13.40
C ASP A 26 -6.64 -19.48 13.70
N THR A 27 -6.62 -20.79 13.90
CA THR A 27 -5.37 -21.52 14.18
C THR A 27 -4.45 -21.59 12.96
N GLY A 28 -4.80 -20.97 11.83
CA GLY A 28 -4.01 -20.94 10.60
C GLY A 28 -3.60 -22.34 10.13
N ASN A 29 -2.61 -22.41 9.24
CA ASN A 29 -2.05 -23.69 8.82
C ASN A 29 -1.36 -24.38 10.04
N PRO A 30 -1.79 -25.60 10.44
CA PRO A 30 -1.20 -26.34 11.55
C PRO A 30 0.24 -26.82 11.24
N TYR A 31 0.61 -26.89 9.96
CA TYR A 31 1.93 -27.33 9.50
C TYR A 31 2.91 -26.18 9.25
N LYS A 32 2.53 -24.94 9.56
CA LYS A 32 3.44 -23.80 9.39
C LYS A 32 4.52 -23.83 10.48
N PHE A 33 5.78 -23.96 10.07
CA PHE A 33 6.94 -23.84 10.94
C PHE A 33 7.14 -22.38 11.35
N ASP A 34 6.48 -21.97 12.43
CA ASP A 34 6.67 -20.66 13.05
C ASP A 34 6.52 -20.79 14.57
N SER A 35 7.11 -19.87 15.34
CA SER A 35 7.03 -19.93 16.79
C SER A 35 5.58 -19.70 17.26
N LYS A 36 5.18 -20.32 18.38
CA LYS A 36 3.85 -20.08 18.95
C LYS A 36 3.64 -18.59 19.27
N PHE A 37 4.68 -17.91 19.77
CA PHE A 37 4.61 -16.50 20.14
C PHE A 37 4.42 -15.56 18.94
N SER A 38 5.15 -15.76 17.85
CA SER A 38 4.99 -14.98 16.62
C SER A 38 3.60 -15.19 16.01
N LYS A 39 3.12 -16.43 15.96
CA LYS A 39 1.79 -16.76 15.45
C LYS A 39 0.68 -16.01 16.19
N TYR A 40 0.65 -16.06 17.52
CA TYR A 40 -0.40 -15.41 18.31
C TYR A 40 -0.29 -13.88 18.35
N LYS A 41 0.88 -13.31 18.04
CA LYS A 41 1.10 -11.86 17.99
C LYS A 41 0.46 -11.25 16.74
N GLU A 42 0.60 -11.90 15.59
CA GLU A 42 0.11 -11.40 14.30
C GLU A 42 -1.34 -11.81 14.01
N THR A 43 -1.86 -12.89 14.62
CA THR A 43 -3.26 -13.32 14.40
C THR A 43 -4.25 -12.48 15.20
N HIS A 44 -4.98 -11.60 14.52
CA HIS A 44 -6.09 -10.85 15.11
C HIS A 44 -7.28 -11.74 15.46
N ASN A 45 -8.04 -11.31 16.46
CA ASN A 45 -9.27 -11.96 16.87
C ASN A 45 -10.39 -11.59 15.88
N SER A 46 -11.27 -12.51 15.50
CA SER A 46 -12.40 -12.26 14.60
C SER A 46 -13.32 -11.11 15.07
N ILE A 47 -13.45 -10.89 16.38
CA ILE A 47 -14.24 -9.79 16.96
C ILE A 47 -13.51 -8.43 16.87
N ASP A 48 -12.20 -8.40 16.68
CA ASP A 48 -11.41 -7.15 16.67
C ASP A 48 -11.51 -6.43 15.32
N PHE A 49 -12.71 -5.95 14.98
CA PHE A 49 -12.99 -5.25 13.73
C PHE A 49 -12.02 -4.08 13.49
N GLY A 50 -11.63 -3.35 14.54
CA GLY A 50 -10.67 -2.24 14.43
C GLY A 50 -9.33 -2.67 13.82
N SER A 51 -8.83 -3.85 14.20
CA SER A 51 -7.62 -4.42 13.60
C SER A 51 -7.83 -4.86 12.16
N HIS A 52 -8.97 -5.51 11.85
CA HIS A 52 -9.34 -5.89 10.49
C HIS A 52 -9.44 -4.67 9.56
N TRP A 53 -10.04 -3.58 10.00
CA TRP A 53 -10.09 -2.33 9.24
C TRP A 53 -8.70 -1.70 9.07
N ALA A 54 -7.82 -1.80 10.06
CA ALA A 54 -6.46 -1.30 9.96
C ALA A 54 -5.63 -2.12 8.97
N GLU A 55 -5.73 -3.45 9.02
CA GLU A 55 -5.09 -4.38 8.10
C GLU A 55 -5.63 -4.21 6.67
N ALA A 56 -6.95 -4.18 6.49
CA ALA A 56 -7.57 -3.92 5.18
C ALA A 56 -7.15 -2.56 4.61
N ARG A 57 -7.01 -1.53 5.45
CA ARG A 57 -6.49 -0.22 5.03
C ARG A 57 -5.01 -0.27 4.67
N GLU A 58 -4.21 -1.09 5.33
CA GLU A 58 -2.80 -1.26 4.99
C GLU A 58 -2.65 -2.04 3.68
N ASN A 59 -3.42 -3.13 3.51
CA ASN A 59 -3.45 -3.93 2.30
C ASN A 59 -4.00 -3.15 1.09
N SER A 60 -4.98 -2.27 1.31
CA SER A 60 -5.50 -1.40 0.24
C SER A 60 -4.57 -0.25 -0.13
N ARG A 61 -3.56 0.07 0.70
CA ARG A 61 -2.50 0.99 0.32
C ARG A 61 -1.62 0.30 -0.72
N ASN A 62 -1.98 0.44 -2.00
CA ASN A 62 -1.18 0.09 -3.18
C ASN A 62 0.04 1.01 -3.35
N ARG A 63 0.74 1.34 -2.26
CA ARG A 63 1.93 2.20 -2.23
C ARG A 63 3.11 1.53 -2.95
N GLY A 64 3.09 0.21 -3.11
CA GLY A 64 4.05 -0.57 -3.87
C GLY A 64 3.98 -0.34 -5.39
N ASN A 65 2.83 0.07 -5.92
CA ASN A 65 2.66 0.37 -7.35
C ASN A 65 2.58 1.88 -7.63
N ARG A 66 3.28 2.69 -6.82
CA ARG A 66 3.53 4.11 -7.11
C ARG A 66 4.59 4.32 -8.20
N GLY A 67 4.92 3.27 -8.95
CA GLY A 67 5.71 3.39 -10.16
C GLY A 67 4.90 4.12 -11.23
N VAL A 68 5.52 5.10 -11.87
CA VAL A 68 4.94 5.72 -13.06
C VAL A 68 4.87 4.65 -14.15
N ASN A 69 3.65 4.30 -14.57
CA ASN A 69 3.47 3.29 -15.62
C ASN A 69 3.93 3.87 -16.96
N ARG A 70 5.06 3.38 -17.48
CA ARG A 70 5.63 3.83 -18.76
C ARG A 70 4.64 3.70 -19.92
N THR A 71 3.80 2.66 -19.91
CA THR A 71 2.78 2.45 -20.93
C THR A 71 1.73 3.56 -20.92
N VAL A 72 1.29 4.00 -19.72
CA VAL A 72 0.31 5.10 -19.59
C VAL A 72 0.90 6.41 -20.06
N ILE A 73 2.17 6.69 -19.75
CA ILE A 73 2.87 7.87 -20.29
C ILE A 73 2.95 7.80 -21.81
N LEU A 74 3.33 6.65 -22.37
CA LEU A 74 3.50 6.49 -23.80
C LEU A 74 2.17 6.67 -24.54
N ILE A 75 1.09 6.09 -24.02
CA ILE A 75 -0.27 6.29 -24.54
C ILE A 75 -0.67 7.77 -24.45
N ALA A 76 -0.44 8.43 -23.31
CA ALA A 76 -0.77 9.84 -23.13
C ALA A 76 -0.02 10.73 -24.14
N LEU A 77 1.28 10.51 -24.34
CA LEU A 77 2.08 11.24 -25.32
C LEU A 77 1.56 11.03 -26.75
N ILE A 78 1.29 9.79 -27.16
CA ILE A 78 0.74 9.48 -28.50
C ILE A 78 -0.60 10.20 -28.71
N LEU A 79 -1.51 10.12 -27.74
CA LEU A 79 -2.82 10.77 -27.83
C LEU A 79 -2.69 12.29 -27.92
N THR A 80 -1.78 12.90 -27.15
CA THR A 80 -1.47 14.33 -27.25
C THR A 80 -0.92 14.68 -28.63
N PHE A 81 0.00 13.91 -29.20
CA PHE A 81 0.52 14.16 -30.55
C PHE A 81 -0.56 14.05 -31.63
N ILE A 82 -1.43 13.04 -31.56
CA ILE A 82 -2.55 12.89 -32.51
C ILE A 82 -3.51 14.09 -32.39
N PHE A 83 -3.84 14.50 -31.17
CA PHE A 83 -4.68 15.67 -30.93
C PHE A 83 -4.09 16.95 -31.54
N LEU A 84 -2.80 17.20 -31.31
CA LEU A 84 -2.09 18.36 -31.85
C LEU A 84 -2.05 18.35 -33.39
N TRP A 85 -1.91 17.17 -33.99
CA TRP A 85 -1.94 17.01 -35.45
C TRP A 85 -3.32 17.33 -36.05
N ILE A 86 -4.41 16.92 -35.39
CA ILE A 86 -5.79 17.18 -35.89
C ILE A 86 -6.10 18.68 -35.96
N ILE A 87 -5.60 19.47 -35.01
CA ILE A 87 -5.87 20.92 -34.93
C ILE A 87 -4.82 21.77 -35.64
N ASP A 88 -3.86 21.14 -36.33
CA ASP A 88 -2.73 21.80 -36.99
C ASP A 88 -1.95 22.74 -36.04
N PHE A 89 -1.72 22.28 -34.80
CA PHE A 89 -1.11 23.10 -33.75
C PHE A 89 0.36 23.40 -34.05
N ASP A 90 0.69 24.68 -34.13
CA ASP A 90 2.07 25.13 -34.35
C ASP A 90 2.94 24.95 -33.09
N LEU A 91 3.80 23.93 -33.12
CA LEU A 91 4.78 23.65 -32.05
C LEU A 91 5.94 24.65 -32.02
N SER A 92 6.15 25.44 -33.09
CA SER A 92 7.24 26.42 -33.17
C SER A 92 7.02 27.62 -32.23
N ILE A 93 5.82 27.81 -31.70
CA ILE A 93 5.51 28.82 -30.69
C ILE A 93 6.35 28.69 -29.41
N PHE A 94 6.84 27.48 -29.11
CA PHE A 94 7.70 27.23 -27.94
C PHE A 94 9.20 27.37 -28.25
N SER A 95 9.56 27.56 -29.51
CA SER A 95 10.93 27.87 -29.95
C SER A 95 11.14 29.38 -29.85
N SER A 96 11.31 29.91 -28.63
CA SER A 96 11.98 31.20 -28.48
C SER A 96 13.46 30.99 -28.79
N GLN A 97 13.97 31.74 -29.77
CA GLN A 97 15.38 31.80 -30.17
C GLN A 97 16.36 31.81 -28.99
#